data_AF-A0A2V3IS65-F1
#
_entry.id   AF-A0A2V3IS65-F1
#
_cell.length_a   1.000
_cell.length_b   1.000
_cell.length_c   1.000
_cell.angle_alpha   90.00
_cell.angle_beta   90.00
_cell.angle_gamma   90.00
#
_symmetry.space_group_name_H-M   'P 1'
#
loop_
_entity.id
_entity.type
_entity.pdbx_description
1 polymer ?
#
loop_
_entity_poly.entity_id
_entity_poly.type
_entity_poly.pdbx_seq_one_letter_code
_entity_poly.pdbx_strand_id
1 'polypeptide(L)'
;MTSLNQYCFVSGTKTYKFGYNSVPNVTVTSAPDDADFTRSAMLYDGQTYRFYCFKSTTKDTIYQFAWSGSSYVWGAKGSIPELTITGLPDDADLSQFGMLHDSGKYRLYVKKLGSASIYQCAWDGSSYAFGASGAIPEMAVVGFPADADLTRWDMLHDGSDYRFYCLSAIDGTKVYQGAFKYGEGYKYAHNSIPTLSMTESPPTSTCTSICMLHDGRNYRLYTPSS
;
A
#
# COMPACT_ATOMS: atom_id res chain seq x y z
N MET A 1 -10.37 7.99 17.40
CA MET A 1 -9.13 7.18 17.45
C MET A 1 -9.09 6.41 16.15
N THR A 2 -8.04 6.58 15.35
CA THR A 2 -7.97 5.91 14.05
C THR A 2 -7.44 4.49 14.21
N SER A 3 -8.06 3.54 13.53
CA SER A 3 -7.63 2.15 13.50
C SER A 3 -7.82 1.51 12.14
N LEU A 4 -7.14 0.39 11.95
CA LEU A 4 -7.11 -0.37 10.71
C LEU A 4 -7.63 -1.77 11.00
N ASN A 5 -8.64 -2.20 10.25
CA ASN A 5 -9.08 -3.59 10.27
C ASN A 5 -8.08 -4.44 9.49
N GLN A 6 -7.54 -5.47 10.13
CA GLN A 6 -6.53 -6.34 9.53
C GLN A 6 -7.13 -7.67 9.10
N TYR A 7 -6.73 -8.08 7.91
CA TYR A 7 -7.02 -9.37 7.32
C TYR A 7 -5.71 -10.10 7.05
N CYS A 8 -5.76 -11.43 7.06
CA CYS A 8 -4.65 -12.26 6.62
C CYS A 8 -5.12 -13.22 5.54
N PHE A 9 -4.26 -13.45 4.56
CA PHE A 9 -4.49 -14.47 3.55
C PHE A 9 -4.54 -15.87 4.19
N VAL A 10 -5.53 -16.67 3.78
CA VAL A 10 -5.68 -18.07 4.19
C VAL A 10 -5.01 -18.96 3.14
N SER A 11 -3.92 -19.63 3.52
CA SER A 11 -3.14 -20.47 2.60
C SER A 11 -4.00 -21.57 1.94
N GLY A 12 -3.75 -21.83 0.66
CA GLY A 12 -4.53 -22.78 -0.15
C GLY A 12 -5.91 -22.28 -0.59
N THR A 13 -6.24 -21.02 -0.30
CA THR A 13 -7.52 -20.40 -0.69
C THR A 13 -7.32 -19.19 -1.62
N LYS A 14 -8.37 -18.41 -1.81
CA LYS A 14 -8.33 -17.10 -2.49
C LYS A 14 -8.84 -15.99 -1.58
N THR A 15 -8.64 -16.12 -0.27
CA THR A 15 -9.37 -15.31 0.71
C THR A 15 -8.44 -14.64 1.70
N TYR A 16 -8.68 -13.35 1.92
CA TYR A 16 -8.25 -12.60 3.09
C TYR A 16 -9.36 -12.65 4.13
N LYS A 17 -9.09 -13.29 5.27
CA LYS A 17 -10.06 -13.40 6.37
C LYS A 17 -9.72 -12.41 7.47
N PHE A 18 -10.72 -11.65 7.90
CA PHE A 18 -10.58 -10.70 9.01
C PHE A 18 -10.13 -11.40 10.29
N GLY A 19 -9.14 -10.84 10.98
CA GLY A 19 -8.66 -11.34 12.27
C GLY A 19 -8.01 -12.73 12.26
N TYR A 20 -7.96 -13.43 11.11
CA TYR A 20 -7.25 -14.70 10.99
C TYR A 20 -5.74 -14.45 11.10
N ASN A 21 -5.02 -15.12 12.01
CA ASN A 21 -3.56 -14.95 12.21
C ASN A 21 -3.07 -13.48 12.19
N SER A 22 -3.90 -12.58 12.70
CA SER A 22 -3.70 -11.13 12.65
C SER A 22 -4.29 -10.47 13.89
N VAL A 23 -3.90 -9.21 14.14
CA VAL A 23 -4.52 -8.36 15.16
C VAL A 23 -5.76 -7.74 14.50
N PRO A 24 -6.99 -8.13 14.87
CA PRO A 24 -8.17 -7.81 14.07
C PRO A 24 -8.36 -6.30 13.83
N ASN A 25 -8.16 -5.48 14.86
CA ASN A 25 -8.21 -4.03 14.74
C ASN A 25 -6.93 -3.44 15.34
N VAL A 26 -6.17 -2.74 14.51
CA VAL A 26 -4.87 -2.16 14.87
C VAL A 26 -5.02 -0.67 15.06
N THR A 27 -4.67 -0.17 16.24
CA THR A 27 -4.74 1.27 16.53
C THR A 27 -3.51 2.01 16.00
N VAL A 28 -3.73 3.28 15.61
CA VAL A 28 -2.67 4.24 15.33
C VAL A 28 -2.71 5.30 16.43
N THR A 29 -1.57 5.54 17.07
CA THR A 29 -1.46 6.42 18.24
C THR A 29 -0.43 7.53 18.02
N SER A 30 -0.61 8.62 18.78
CA SER A 30 0.23 9.83 18.70
C SER A 30 0.30 10.45 17.31
N ALA A 31 -0.67 10.16 16.43
CA ALA A 31 -0.72 10.73 15.11
C ALA A 31 -0.90 12.25 15.18
N PRO A 32 -0.20 13.02 14.34
CA PRO A 32 -0.49 14.44 14.15
C PRO A 32 -1.96 14.68 13.76
N ASP A 33 -2.52 15.82 14.15
CA ASP A 33 -3.93 16.17 13.91
C ASP A 33 -4.27 16.28 12.41
N ASP A 34 -3.27 16.55 11.58
CA ASP A 34 -3.37 16.65 10.13
C ASP A 34 -2.95 15.35 9.42
N ALA A 35 -2.86 14.21 10.11
CA ALA A 35 -2.62 12.92 9.47
C ALA A 35 -3.83 12.46 8.62
N ASP A 36 -3.63 12.23 7.32
CA ASP A 36 -4.66 11.79 6.38
C ASP A 36 -4.60 10.28 6.13
N PHE A 37 -5.31 9.52 6.96
CA PHE A 37 -5.32 8.06 6.91
C PHE A 37 -6.00 7.48 5.66
N THR A 38 -6.75 8.28 4.90
CA THR A 38 -7.39 7.81 3.66
C THR A 38 -6.37 7.59 2.55
N ARG A 39 -5.28 8.36 2.58
CA ARG A 39 -4.11 8.22 1.72
C ARG A 39 -3.01 7.52 2.51
N SER A 40 -2.95 6.21 2.45
CA SER A 40 -2.05 5.42 3.29
C SER A 40 -1.48 4.18 2.61
N ALA A 41 -0.33 3.74 3.12
CA ALA A 41 0.39 2.57 2.66
C ALA A 41 1.06 1.85 3.84
N MET A 42 1.46 0.60 3.62
CA MET A 42 2.24 -0.17 4.59
C MET A 42 3.53 -0.72 3.98
N LEU A 43 4.53 -0.91 4.83
CA LEU A 43 5.80 -1.51 4.44
C LEU A 43 6.42 -2.28 5.60
N TYR A 44 7.01 -3.42 5.27
CA TYR A 44 7.88 -4.17 6.17
C TYR A 44 9.24 -4.33 5.49
N ASP A 45 10.30 -3.93 6.17
CA ASP A 45 11.66 -3.96 5.62
C ASP A 45 12.48 -5.19 6.06
N GLY A 46 11.85 -6.16 6.72
CA GLY A 46 12.54 -7.29 7.35
C GLY A 46 12.89 -7.04 8.82
N GLN A 47 12.69 -5.83 9.34
CA GLN A 47 12.95 -5.48 10.74
C GLN A 47 11.77 -4.78 11.40
N THR A 48 11.21 -3.76 10.75
CA THR A 48 10.17 -2.88 11.30
C THR A 48 8.96 -2.84 10.40
N TYR A 49 7.79 -3.07 10.99
CA TYR A 49 6.50 -2.82 10.37
C TYR A 49 6.23 -1.32 10.42
N ARG A 50 5.91 -0.73 9.27
CA ARG A 50 5.64 0.70 9.15
C ARG A 50 4.32 0.97 8.48
N PHE A 51 3.61 1.94 9.05
CA PHE A 51 2.44 2.55 8.48
C PHE A 51 2.81 3.95 8.01
N TYR A 52 2.24 4.38 6.89
CA TYR A 52 2.45 5.69 6.32
C TYR A 52 1.11 6.31 5.97
N CYS A 53 1.02 7.62 6.13
CA CYS A 53 -0.08 8.39 5.59
C CYS A 53 0.39 9.76 5.16
N PHE A 54 -0.35 10.41 4.27
CA PHE A 54 -0.02 11.79 3.91
C PHE A 54 -0.28 12.75 5.07
N LYS A 55 0.50 13.83 5.10
CA LYS A 55 0.12 15.05 5.80
C LYS A 55 -0.99 15.73 5.00
N SER A 56 -2.12 16.02 5.64
CA SER A 56 -3.31 16.61 5.03
C SER A 56 -2.97 17.90 4.30
N THR A 57 -3.65 18.18 3.20
CA THR A 57 -3.44 19.33 2.30
C THR A 57 -2.07 19.41 1.58
N THR A 58 -1.09 18.58 1.96
CA THR A 58 0.20 18.50 1.28
C THR A 58 0.17 17.50 0.13
N LYS A 59 1.10 17.69 -0.80
CA LYS A 59 1.32 16.83 -1.99
C LYS A 59 2.68 16.11 -1.95
N ASP A 60 3.49 16.38 -0.95
CA ASP A 60 4.88 15.95 -0.90
C ASP A 60 5.30 15.38 0.45
N THR A 61 4.45 15.46 1.48
CA THR A 61 4.86 15.09 2.83
C THR A 61 4.04 13.90 3.33
N ILE A 62 4.74 12.86 3.78
CA ILE A 62 4.14 11.69 4.41
C ILE A 62 4.68 11.51 5.83
N TYR A 63 3.79 11.12 6.74
CA TYR A 63 4.13 10.70 8.08
C TYR A 63 4.49 9.22 8.10
N GLN A 64 5.50 8.85 8.88
CA GLN A 64 5.87 7.46 9.13
C GLN A 64 5.60 7.09 10.58
N PHE A 65 5.05 5.90 10.77
CA PHE A 65 4.74 5.30 12.05
C PHE A 65 5.44 3.96 12.15
N ALA A 66 5.98 3.63 13.32
CA ALA A 66 6.59 2.33 13.57
C ALA A 66 5.71 1.47 14.49
N TRP A 67 5.71 0.16 14.26
CA TRP A 67 5.02 -0.79 15.13
C TRP A 67 5.72 -0.93 16.47
N SER A 68 4.94 -0.78 17.55
CA SER A 68 5.41 -0.89 18.95
C SER A 68 5.27 -2.30 19.54
N GLY A 69 4.64 -3.23 18.82
CA GLY A 69 4.20 -4.53 19.37
C GLY A 69 2.69 -4.62 19.55
N SER A 70 1.99 -3.49 19.67
CA SER A 70 0.53 -3.43 19.87
C SER A 70 -0.19 -2.35 19.04
N SER A 71 0.52 -1.29 18.62
CA SER A 71 -0.02 -0.20 17.82
C SER A 71 1.05 0.39 16.89
N TYR A 72 0.61 1.08 15.84
CA TYR A 72 1.50 1.96 15.08
C TYR A 72 1.61 3.31 15.79
N VAL A 73 2.83 3.77 16.01
CA VAL A 73 3.12 4.95 16.84
C VAL A 73 3.95 5.94 16.03
N TRP A 74 3.50 7.19 15.97
CA TRP A 74 4.27 8.28 15.36
C TRP A 74 5.43 8.68 16.26
N GLY A 75 6.58 9.01 15.66
CA GLY A 75 7.78 9.41 16.41
C GLY A 75 8.44 8.29 17.23
N ALA A 76 8.03 7.04 17.04
CA ALA A 76 8.66 5.89 17.68
C ALA A 76 10.03 5.58 17.08
N LYS A 77 10.88 4.91 17.86
CA LYS A 77 12.20 4.44 17.41
C LYS A 77 12.06 3.56 16.15
N GLY A 78 12.88 3.82 15.14
CA GLY A 78 12.81 3.12 13.84
C GLY A 78 11.87 3.78 12.82
N SER A 79 11.33 4.97 13.14
CA SER A 79 10.64 5.85 12.20
C SER A 79 11.35 7.19 12.01
N ILE A 80 11.17 7.78 10.83
CA ILE A 80 11.50 9.15 10.47
C ILE A 80 10.16 9.91 10.46
N PRO A 81 9.91 10.84 11.39
CA PRO A 81 8.58 11.39 11.60
C PRO A 81 7.92 11.95 10.33
N GLU A 82 8.66 12.72 9.54
CA GLU A 82 8.23 13.31 8.26
C GLU A 82 9.20 12.90 7.16
N LEU A 83 8.65 12.44 6.03
CA LEU A 83 9.37 12.10 4.82
C LEU A 83 8.84 12.95 3.66
N THR A 84 9.72 13.35 2.76
CA THR A 84 9.36 14.20 1.61
C THR A 84 9.44 13.41 0.31
N ILE A 85 8.55 13.73 -0.63
CA ILE A 85 8.51 13.24 -2.00
C ILE A 85 8.90 14.39 -2.92
N THR A 86 9.82 14.15 -3.86
CA THR A 86 10.38 15.22 -4.70
C THR A 86 10.39 14.85 -6.18
N GLY A 87 10.31 15.87 -7.04
CA GLY A 87 10.49 15.73 -8.49
C GLY A 87 9.37 15.01 -9.24
N LEU A 88 8.23 14.72 -8.60
CA LEU A 88 7.09 14.12 -9.27
C LEU A 88 6.58 15.00 -10.43
N PRO A 89 6.14 14.40 -11.54
CA PRO A 89 5.44 15.12 -12.61
C PRO A 89 4.15 15.80 -12.12
N ASP A 90 3.73 16.87 -12.81
CA ASP A 90 2.51 17.64 -12.48
C ASP A 90 1.21 16.80 -12.59
N ASP A 91 1.23 15.73 -13.38
CA ASP A 91 0.13 14.80 -13.56
C ASP A 91 0.20 13.59 -12.61
N ALA A 92 1.03 13.65 -11.55
CA ALA A 92 1.02 12.66 -10.49
C ALA A 92 -0.29 12.72 -9.67
N ASP A 93 -0.94 11.57 -9.53
CA ASP A 93 -2.11 11.37 -8.70
C ASP A 93 -1.69 10.92 -7.30
N LEU A 94 -1.84 11.85 -6.35
CA LEU A 94 -1.47 11.69 -4.95
C LEU A 94 -2.67 11.35 -4.06
N SER A 95 -3.80 10.94 -4.64
CA SER A 95 -4.97 10.48 -3.88
C SER A 95 -4.74 9.12 -3.23
N GLN A 96 -3.73 8.37 -3.67
CA GLN A 96 -3.33 7.09 -3.11
C GLN A 96 -1.87 6.80 -3.49
N PHE A 97 -1.17 6.03 -2.67
CA PHE A 97 0.20 5.62 -2.94
C PHE A 97 0.47 4.22 -2.39
N GLY A 98 1.53 3.59 -2.89
CA GLY A 98 2.04 2.33 -2.36
C GLY A 98 3.52 2.43 -2.03
N MET A 99 4.00 1.55 -1.16
CA MET A 99 5.40 1.54 -0.74
C MET A 99 5.97 0.13 -0.71
N LEU A 100 7.16 -0.05 -1.29
CA LEU A 100 7.84 -1.34 -1.32
C LEU A 100 9.24 -1.24 -0.74
N HIS A 101 9.66 -2.33 -0.10
CA HIS A 101 11.05 -2.57 0.25
C HIS A 101 11.54 -3.88 -0.38
N ASP A 102 12.72 -3.82 -0.98
CA ASP A 102 13.41 -4.99 -1.50
C ASP A 102 14.92 -4.77 -1.46
N SER A 103 15.65 -5.73 -0.88
CA SER A 103 17.11 -5.78 -0.93
C SER A 103 17.78 -4.47 -0.50
N GLY A 104 17.25 -3.83 0.55
CA GLY A 104 17.75 -2.55 1.09
C GLY A 104 17.28 -1.31 0.34
N LYS A 105 16.45 -1.45 -0.70
CA LYS A 105 15.90 -0.35 -1.49
C LYS A 105 14.46 -0.08 -1.08
N TYR A 106 14.17 1.20 -0.82
CA TYR A 106 12.82 1.68 -0.58
C TYR A 106 12.28 2.38 -1.83
N ARG A 107 11.02 2.13 -2.14
CA ARG A 107 10.32 2.68 -3.29
C ARG A 107 8.95 3.18 -2.87
N LEU A 108 8.55 4.30 -3.46
CA LEU A 108 7.21 4.87 -3.33
C LEU A 108 6.58 4.94 -4.72
N TYR A 109 5.30 4.63 -4.81
CA TYR A 109 4.57 4.57 -6.06
C TYR A 109 3.34 5.46 -5.96
N VAL A 110 3.10 6.23 -7.01
CA VAL A 110 1.89 7.05 -7.16
C VAL A 110 1.32 6.83 -8.54
N LYS A 111 0.03 7.10 -8.71
CA LYS A 111 -0.59 6.95 -10.01
C LYS A 111 -0.27 8.14 -10.93
N LYS A 112 -0.50 7.95 -12.22
CA LYS A 112 -0.59 9.04 -13.21
C LYS A 112 -2.06 9.37 -13.47
N LEU A 113 -2.40 10.65 -13.43
CA LEU A 113 -3.75 11.15 -13.71
C LEU A 113 -4.17 10.81 -15.14
N GLY A 114 -5.42 10.36 -15.30
CA GLY A 114 -5.98 10.02 -16.62
C GLY A 114 -5.37 8.78 -17.30
N SER A 115 -4.47 8.04 -16.64
CA SER A 115 -3.83 6.85 -17.19
C SER A 115 -3.92 5.65 -16.24
N ALA A 116 -3.85 4.44 -16.79
CA ALA A 116 -3.58 3.21 -16.04
C ALA A 116 -2.06 3.00 -15.97
N SER A 117 -1.38 3.90 -15.29
CA SER A 117 0.08 3.85 -15.11
C SER A 117 0.46 4.39 -13.75
N ILE A 118 1.61 3.95 -13.24
CA ILE A 118 2.18 4.39 -11.98
C ILE A 118 3.59 4.91 -12.19
N TYR A 119 3.94 5.94 -11.41
CA TYR A 119 5.27 6.49 -11.26
C TYR A 119 5.97 5.85 -10.05
N GLN A 120 7.29 5.73 -10.13
CA GLN A 120 8.11 5.24 -9.04
C GLN A 120 9.11 6.30 -8.60
N CYS A 121 9.13 6.54 -7.29
CA CYS A 121 10.18 7.28 -6.61
C CYS A 121 11.12 6.29 -5.89
N ALA A 122 12.39 6.65 -5.79
CA ALA A 122 13.38 5.91 -5.03
C ALA A 122 13.84 6.72 -3.83
N TRP A 123 14.06 6.04 -2.69
CA TRP A 123 14.72 6.66 -1.55
C TRP A 123 16.19 6.96 -1.90
N ASP A 124 16.59 8.22 -1.76
CA ASP A 124 17.95 8.70 -2.07
C ASP A 124 18.84 8.89 -0.81
N GLY A 125 18.30 8.60 0.38
CA GLY A 125 18.94 8.87 1.67
C GLY A 125 18.31 10.03 2.45
N SER A 126 17.53 10.88 1.78
CA SER A 126 16.85 12.04 2.36
C SER A 126 15.38 12.15 1.96
N SER A 127 15.02 11.77 0.74
CA SER A 127 13.68 11.90 0.18
C SER A 127 13.32 10.73 -0.72
N TYR A 128 12.03 10.56 -1.00
CA TYR A 128 11.57 9.74 -2.12
C TYR A 128 11.58 10.59 -3.39
N ALA A 129 12.64 10.46 -4.18
CA ALA A 129 12.84 11.26 -5.38
C ALA A 129 12.41 10.50 -6.65
N PHE A 130 11.60 11.15 -7.47
CA PHE A 130 11.35 10.71 -8.84
C PHE A 130 12.60 10.91 -9.70
N GLY A 131 12.88 9.97 -10.61
CA GLY A 131 14.08 10.02 -11.45
C GLY A 131 15.40 9.68 -10.73
N ALA A 132 15.36 9.35 -9.43
CA ALA A 132 16.52 8.87 -8.71
C ALA A 132 17.01 7.50 -9.22
N SER A 133 18.27 7.17 -8.93
CA SER A 133 18.93 5.97 -9.47
C SER A 133 18.17 4.68 -9.16
N GLY A 134 17.92 3.89 -10.20
CA GLY A 134 17.17 2.63 -10.11
C GLY A 134 15.68 2.81 -9.87
N ALA A 135 15.12 4.00 -10.11
CA ALA A 135 13.69 4.19 -10.28
C ALA A 135 13.29 3.96 -11.75
N ILE A 136 12.15 3.29 -11.97
CA ILE A 136 11.52 3.13 -13.28
C ILE A 136 10.56 4.32 -13.46
N PRO A 137 10.75 5.17 -14.48
CA PRO A 137 9.97 6.40 -14.59
C PRO A 137 8.47 6.17 -14.64
N GLU A 138 8.00 5.23 -15.47
CA GLU A 138 6.58 4.94 -15.64
C GLU A 138 6.38 3.44 -15.89
N MET A 139 5.36 2.87 -15.25
CA MET A 139 4.98 1.47 -15.43
C MET A 139 3.48 1.39 -15.71
N ALA A 140 3.11 0.71 -16.80
CA ALA A 140 1.72 0.49 -17.14
C ALA A 140 1.07 -0.50 -16.16
N VAL A 141 -0.24 -0.35 -15.95
CA VAL A 141 -1.12 -1.30 -15.25
C VAL A 141 -2.09 -1.84 -16.29
N VAL A 142 -1.94 -3.11 -16.65
CA VAL A 142 -2.53 -3.68 -17.87
C VAL A 142 -3.34 -4.94 -17.63
N GLY A 143 -4.40 -5.11 -18.42
CA GLY A 143 -5.22 -6.33 -18.46
C GLY A 143 -6.15 -6.52 -17.26
N PHE A 144 -6.26 -5.54 -16.36
CA PHE A 144 -7.21 -5.60 -15.26
C PHE A 144 -8.67 -5.52 -15.76
N PRO A 145 -9.63 -6.16 -15.07
CA PRO A 145 -11.05 -6.09 -15.42
C PRO A 145 -11.58 -4.65 -15.47
N ALA A 146 -12.66 -4.43 -16.24
CA ALA A 146 -13.24 -3.10 -16.42
C ALA A 146 -13.79 -2.49 -15.12
N ASP A 147 -14.16 -3.33 -14.13
CA ASP A 147 -14.58 -2.90 -12.80
C ASP A 147 -13.42 -2.80 -11.81
N ALA A 148 -12.17 -2.94 -12.23
CA ALA A 148 -11.01 -2.71 -11.37
C ALA A 148 -10.91 -1.23 -10.99
N ASP A 149 -10.97 -0.96 -9.69
CA ASP A 149 -10.90 0.40 -9.17
C ASP A 149 -9.45 0.79 -8.88
N LEU A 150 -8.81 1.37 -9.88
CA LEU A 150 -7.43 1.86 -9.77
C LEU A 150 -7.29 3.12 -8.90
N THR A 151 -8.34 3.61 -8.24
CA THR A 151 -8.24 4.63 -7.19
C THR A 151 -8.05 4.00 -5.81
N ARG A 152 -8.44 2.73 -5.63
CA ARG A 152 -8.35 1.96 -4.39
C ARG A 152 -7.39 0.80 -4.56
N TRP A 153 -6.09 1.12 -4.54
CA TRP A 153 -5.00 0.21 -4.85
C TRP A 153 -3.88 0.30 -3.82
N ASP A 154 -3.05 -0.75 -3.76
CA ASP A 154 -1.75 -0.74 -3.07
C ASP A 154 -0.90 -1.91 -3.60
N MET A 155 0.32 -2.06 -3.08
CA MET A 155 1.33 -2.98 -3.55
C MET A 155 2.04 -3.66 -2.40
N LEU A 156 2.61 -4.84 -2.65
CA LEU A 156 3.61 -5.45 -1.76
C LEU A 156 4.68 -6.15 -2.60
N HIS A 157 5.82 -6.44 -1.98
CA HIS A 157 6.83 -7.33 -2.52
C HIS A 157 6.84 -8.59 -1.66
N ASP A 158 6.60 -9.74 -2.28
CA ASP A 158 6.48 -11.01 -1.55
C ASP A 158 7.79 -11.81 -1.45
N GLY A 159 8.89 -11.25 -1.95
CA GLY A 159 10.20 -11.90 -2.05
C GLY A 159 10.45 -12.56 -3.40
N SER A 160 9.41 -12.73 -4.23
CA SER A 160 9.51 -13.25 -5.59
C SER A 160 9.04 -12.23 -6.62
N ASP A 161 7.87 -11.64 -6.41
CA ASP A 161 7.22 -10.75 -7.35
C ASP A 161 6.79 -9.44 -6.66
N TYR A 162 6.84 -8.34 -7.42
CA TYR A 162 6.19 -7.10 -7.05
C TYR A 162 4.72 -7.20 -7.43
N ARG A 163 3.84 -7.14 -6.45
CA ARG A 163 2.40 -7.33 -6.61
C ARG A 163 1.67 -5.99 -6.64
N PHE A 164 0.67 -5.90 -7.49
CA PHE A 164 -0.29 -4.81 -7.52
C PHE A 164 -1.68 -5.34 -7.17
N TYR A 165 -2.39 -4.65 -6.29
CA TYR A 165 -3.74 -4.98 -5.88
C TYR A 165 -4.65 -3.77 -6.08
N CYS A 166 -5.90 -4.03 -6.45
CA CYS A 166 -6.94 -3.01 -6.41
C CYS A 166 -8.28 -3.63 -6.08
N LEU A 167 -9.18 -2.85 -5.47
CA LEU A 167 -10.55 -3.28 -5.21
C LEU A 167 -11.37 -3.31 -6.50
N SER A 168 -12.52 -3.99 -6.46
CA SER A 168 -13.57 -3.80 -7.46
C SER A 168 -14.41 -2.56 -7.16
N ALA A 169 -14.78 -1.82 -8.21
CA ALA A 169 -15.69 -0.68 -8.18
C ALA A 169 -17.13 -1.06 -7.80
N ILE A 170 -17.51 -2.32 -8.02
CA ILE A 170 -18.87 -2.83 -7.82
C ILE A 170 -19.01 -3.76 -6.61
N ASP A 171 -17.91 -4.38 -6.19
CA ASP A 171 -17.87 -5.31 -5.05
C ASP A 171 -16.69 -4.97 -4.15
N GLY A 172 -16.97 -4.23 -3.07
CA GLY A 172 -15.97 -3.77 -2.10
C GLY A 172 -15.27 -4.89 -1.33
N THR A 173 -15.66 -6.16 -1.50
CA THR A 173 -14.98 -7.33 -0.93
C THR A 173 -14.05 -8.03 -1.92
N LYS A 174 -14.14 -7.72 -3.21
CA LYS A 174 -13.34 -8.34 -4.25
C LYS A 174 -12.06 -7.55 -4.49
N VAL A 175 -10.94 -8.27 -4.57
CA VAL A 175 -9.61 -7.72 -4.81
C VAL A 175 -9.01 -8.37 -6.06
N TYR A 176 -8.56 -7.55 -7.00
CA TYR A 176 -7.82 -8.01 -8.18
C TYR A 176 -6.33 -7.96 -7.91
N GLN A 177 -5.58 -8.92 -8.46
CA GLN A 177 -4.14 -8.99 -8.29
C GLN A 177 -3.41 -9.15 -9.63
N GLY A 178 -2.34 -8.40 -9.80
CA GLY A 178 -1.35 -8.58 -10.84
C GLY A 178 0.05 -8.62 -10.26
N ALA A 179 1.03 -8.90 -11.12
CA ALA A 179 2.45 -8.79 -10.79
C ALA A 179 3.21 -8.04 -11.87
N PHE A 180 4.35 -7.47 -11.49
CA PHE A 180 5.24 -6.82 -12.43
C PHE A 180 5.80 -7.83 -13.44
N LYS A 181 5.66 -7.50 -14.72
CA LYS A 181 6.23 -8.22 -15.85
C LYS A 181 7.14 -7.30 -16.63
N TYR A 182 8.41 -7.67 -16.76
CA TYR A 182 9.39 -6.87 -17.48
C TYR A 182 8.91 -6.58 -18.92
N GLY A 183 8.95 -5.30 -19.31
CA GLY A 183 8.49 -4.82 -20.62
C GLY A 183 6.97 -4.60 -20.76
N GLU A 184 6.14 -5.08 -19.82
CA GLU A 184 4.68 -4.90 -19.85
C GLU A 184 4.13 -4.08 -18.66
N GLY A 185 4.89 -3.98 -17.57
CA GLY A 185 4.42 -3.33 -16.33
C GLY A 185 3.64 -4.29 -15.43
N TYR A 186 2.73 -3.78 -14.62
CA TYR A 186 1.89 -4.60 -13.73
C TYR A 186 0.76 -5.24 -14.52
N LYS A 187 0.86 -6.56 -14.71
CA LYS A 187 -0.08 -7.33 -15.51
C LYS A 187 -1.02 -8.13 -14.63
N TYR A 188 -2.32 -7.94 -14.86
CA TYR A 188 -3.37 -8.74 -14.23
C TYR A 188 -3.14 -10.24 -14.43
N ALA A 189 -3.39 -11.03 -13.39
CA ALA A 189 -3.25 -12.49 -13.39
C ALA A 189 -1.81 -13.02 -13.66
N HIS A 190 -0.81 -12.17 -13.86
CA HIS A 190 0.57 -12.62 -14.06
C HIS A 190 1.18 -13.07 -12.74
N ASN A 191 1.64 -14.32 -12.69
CA ASN A 191 2.21 -14.99 -11.51
C ASN A 191 1.35 -14.88 -10.23
N SER A 192 0.07 -14.52 -10.32
CA SER A 192 -0.76 -14.08 -9.20
C SER A 192 -2.04 -14.91 -9.08
N ILE A 193 -2.78 -14.73 -7.98
CA ILE A 193 -4.17 -15.18 -7.86
C ILE A 193 -5.05 -14.08 -8.45
N PRO A 194 -5.66 -14.26 -9.62
CA PRO A 194 -6.26 -13.13 -10.36
C PRO A 194 -7.33 -12.38 -9.56
N THR A 195 -8.13 -13.12 -8.80
CA THR A 195 -9.20 -12.58 -7.99
C THR A 195 -9.18 -13.22 -6.61
N LEU A 196 -9.18 -12.35 -5.61
CA LEU A 196 -9.23 -12.66 -4.19
C LEU A 196 -10.50 -12.05 -3.59
N SER A 197 -10.90 -12.55 -2.42
CA SER A 197 -12.02 -11.99 -1.65
C SER A 197 -11.62 -11.67 -0.22
N MET A 198 -12.21 -10.61 0.33
CA MET A 198 -12.23 -10.31 1.74
C MET A 198 -13.47 -10.96 2.35
N THR A 199 -13.30 -11.65 3.47
CA THR A 199 -14.42 -12.31 4.17
C THR A 199 -14.43 -11.94 5.64
N GLU A 200 -15.63 -11.99 6.22
CA GLU A 200 -15.86 -11.68 7.64
C GLU A 200 -15.44 -10.24 8.00
N SER A 201 -15.45 -9.35 7.00
CA SER A 201 -15.23 -7.91 7.19
C SER A 201 -16.22 -7.37 8.23
N PRO A 202 -15.75 -6.74 9.33
CA PRO A 202 -16.65 -6.13 10.29
C PRO A 202 -17.37 -4.93 9.64
N PRO A 203 -18.56 -4.54 10.13
CA PRO A 203 -19.32 -3.41 9.60
C PRO A 203 -18.56 -2.07 9.59
N THR A 204 -17.52 -1.95 10.40
CA THR A 204 -16.66 -0.75 10.47
C THR A 204 -15.64 -0.66 9.34
N SER A 205 -15.50 -1.68 8.49
CA SER A 205 -14.58 -1.66 7.35
C SER A 205 -15.12 -0.79 6.24
N THR A 206 -14.48 0.34 5.99
CA THR A 206 -14.98 1.31 5.00
C THR A 206 -14.60 0.97 3.57
N CYS A 207 -13.54 0.16 3.36
CA CYS A 207 -12.96 -0.18 2.04
C CYS A 207 -12.76 1.04 1.13
N THR A 208 -12.55 2.21 1.72
CA THR A 208 -12.27 3.48 1.03
C THR A 208 -10.85 3.51 0.49
N SER A 209 -9.95 2.77 1.13
CA SER A 209 -8.62 2.41 0.65
C SER A 209 -8.26 1.01 1.15
N ILE A 210 -7.17 0.47 0.61
CA ILE A 210 -6.54 -0.76 1.10
C ILE A 210 -5.06 -0.49 1.33
N CYS A 211 -4.47 -1.20 2.29
CA CYS A 211 -3.02 -1.30 2.40
C CYS A 211 -2.59 -2.76 2.37
N MET A 212 -1.53 -3.05 1.63
CA MET A 212 -1.02 -4.40 1.42
C MET A 212 0.34 -4.54 2.10
N LEU A 213 0.58 -5.70 2.72
CA LEU A 213 1.83 -5.96 3.41
C LEU A 213 2.19 -7.44 3.31
N HIS A 214 3.44 -7.74 2.99
CA HIS A 214 4.02 -9.07 3.21
C HIS A 214 5.12 -8.97 4.25
N ASP A 215 5.01 -9.78 5.31
CA ASP A 215 5.95 -9.76 6.43
C ASP A 215 7.04 -10.83 6.36
N GLY A 216 7.21 -11.43 5.17
CA GLY A 216 8.10 -12.59 4.96
C GLY A 216 7.44 -13.94 5.27
N ARG A 217 6.24 -13.93 5.89
CA ARG A 217 5.50 -15.14 6.21
C ARG A 217 4.04 -15.08 5.78
N ASN A 218 3.39 -13.94 6.00
CA ASN A 218 1.96 -13.75 5.80
C ASN A 218 1.72 -12.56 4.87
N TYR A 219 0.71 -12.72 4.03
CA TYR A 219 0.13 -11.62 3.27
C TYR A 219 -1.00 -11.01 4.09
N ARG A 220 -0.93 -9.70 4.28
CA ARG A 220 -1.87 -8.94 5.10
C ARG A 220 -2.51 -7.86 4.24
N LEU A 221 -3.79 -7.64 4.49
CA LEU A 221 -4.57 -6.57 3.91
C LEU A 221 -5.13 -5.75 5.07
N TYR A 222 -5.11 -4.43 4.94
CA TYR A 222 -5.66 -3.50 5.90
C TYR A 222 -6.70 -2.61 5.24
N THR A 223 -7.77 -2.28 5.96
CA THR A 223 -8.75 -1.28 5.56
C THR A 223 -8.98 -0.26 6.68
N PRO A 224 -9.18 1.03 6.39
CA PRO A 224 -9.57 2.00 7.41
C PRO A 224 -10.88 1.61 8.11
N SER A 225 -10.90 1.77 9.44
CA SER A 225 -12.08 1.55 10.29
C SER A 225 -12.76 2.88 10.60
N SER A 226 -14.10 2.93 10.48
CA SER A 226 -14.95 4.06 10.92
C SER A 226 -15.71 3.75 12.21
#